data_AF-F7XQF7-F1
#
_entry.id   AF-F7XQF7-F1
#
_cell.length_a   1.000
_cell.length_b   1.000
_cell.length_c   1.000
_cell.angle_alpha   90.00
_cell.angle_beta   90.00
_cell.angle_gamma   90.00
#
_symmetry.space_group_name_H-M   'P 1'
#
loop_
_entity.id
_entity.type
_entity.pdbx_description
1 polymer ?
#
loop_
_entity_poly.entity_id
_entity_poly.type
_entity_poly.pdbx_seq_one_letter_code
_entity_poly.pdbx_strand_id
1 'polypeptide(L)'
;MNECGVNCPEILDVSRLIDGVIEKHNKFLSEYEQEFKELDEKVKSLDEKIAAAKSKKEFVIERSEILKEKRQQIYYQAEQLLKDTLSDTPDLDKKLKSEIYTNFKKSRNSKKIEDEQRAVDILFGNIEKLPSNDQNISSPITSIKKKVQESIEATKEFSSIDGTEFSIEKDIAIMAEERDKILPRHKWLDKRIESHREALSYWKTQNNNYETNLVV
;
A
#
# COMPACT_ATOMS: atom_id res chain seq x y z
N MET A 1 -44.21 38.61 58.24
CA MET A 1 -43.46 37.48 58.82
C MET A 1 -43.78 36.23 58.02
N ASN A 2 -42.72 35.65 57.45
CA ASN A 2 -42.51 34.27 57.01
C ASN A 2 -43.24 33.76 55.75
N GLU A 3 -42.50 33.90 54.65
CA GLU A 3 -42.14 32.87 53.65
C GLU A 3 -42.61 31.42 53.94
N CYS A 4 -43.15 30.78 52.91
CA CYS A 4 -42.57 29.54 52.41
C CYS A 4 -42.88 29.41 50.91
N GLY A 5 -41.86 29.69 50.10
CA GLY A 5 -41.85 29.37 48.68
C GLY A 5 -41.88 27.86 48.51
N VAL A 6 -43.03 27.33 48.11
CA VAL A 6 -43.12 25.96 47.61
C VAL A 6 -43.04 26.06 46.10
N ASN A 7 -41.86 25.80 45.56
CA ASN A 7 -41.71 25.44 44.16
C ASN A 7 -42.39 24.07 44.00
N CYS A 8 -43.73 24.08 43.90
CA CYS A 8 -44.52 22.88 43.63
C CYS A 8 -44.02 22.32 42.30
N PRO A 9 -43.58 21.05 42.22
CA PRO A 9 -43.29 20.44 40.94
C PRO A 9 -44.56 20.49 40.10
N GLU A 10 -44.55 21.32 39.06
CA GLU A 10 -45.62 21.42 38.09
C GLU A 10 -45.72 20.05 37.40
N ILE A 11 -46.79 19.30 37.68
CA ILE A 11 -47.03 18.02 37.01
C ILE A 11 -47.31 18.36 35.55
N LEU A 12 -46.32 18.13 34.69
CA LEU A 12 -46.44 18.37 33.26
C LEU A 12 -47.58 17.54 32.70
N ASP A 13 -48.41 18.18 31.87
CA ASP A 13 -49.42 17.51 31.07
C ASP A 13 -48.78 16.47 30.13
N VAL A 14 -49.52 15.40 29.85
CA VAL A 14 -49.04 14.23 29.10
C VAL A 14 -48.56 14.62 27.70
N SER A 15 -49.23 15.56 27.03
CA SER A 15 -48.78 16.09 25.74
C SER A 15 -47.41 16.77 25.85
N ARG A 16 -47.22 17.65 26.86
CA ARG A 16 -45.93 18.34 27.08
C ARG A 16 -44.80 17.37 27.42
N LEU A 17 -45.12 16.25 28.10
CA LEU A 17 -44.15 15.19 28.37
C LEU A 17 -43.75 14.45 27.08
N ILE A 18 -44.72 14.09 26.23
CA ILE A 18 -44.46 13.42 24.95
C ILE A 18 -43.62 14.32 24.02
N ASP A 19 -43.98 15.59 23.91
CA ASP A 19 -43.23 16.57 23.12
C ASP A 19 -41.78 16.70 23.61
N GLY A 20 -41.57 16.79 24.93
CA GLY A 20 -40.23 16.85 25.51
C GLY A 20 -39.40 15.57 25.25
N VAL A 21 -40.03 14.40 25.21
CA VAL A 21 -39.37 13.14 24.84
C VAL A 21 -39.00 13.13 23.35
N ILE A 22 -39.90 13.59 22.47
CA ILE A 22 -39.67 13.72 21.03
C ILE A 22 -38.51 14.69 20.76
N GLU A 23 -38.51 15.87 21.39
CA GLU A 23 -37.45 16.86 21.26
C GLU A 23 -36.09 16.30 21.71
N LYS A 24 -36.06 15.59 22.84
CA LYS A 24 -34.86 14.92 23.34
C LYS A 24 -34.31 13.88 22.36
N HIS A 25 -35.19 13.06 21.78
CA HIS A 25 -34.78 12.08 20.76
C HIS A 25 -34.24 12.75 19.50
N ASN A 26 -34.89 13.81 19.00
CA ASN A 26 -34.41 14.58 17.86
C ASN A 26 -33.03 15.20 18.13
N LYS A 27 -32.81 15.76 19.32
CA LYS A 27 -31.52 16.32 19.71
C LYS A 27 -30.41 15.26 19.68
N PHE A 28 -30.63 14.10 20.31
CA PHE A 28 -29.65 13.01 20.29
C PHE A 28 -29.40 12.47 18.89
N LEU A 29 -30.44 12.36 18.05
CA LEU A 29 -30.25 11.96 16.65
C LEU A 29 -29.35 12.95 15.91
N SER A 30 -29.60 14.26 16.03
CA SER A 30 -28.77 15.26 15.37
C SER A 30 -27.30 15.18 15.80
N GLU A 31 -27.03 15.02 17.11
CA GLU A 31 -25.68 14.92 17.65
C GLU A 31 -24.98 13.63 17.17
N TYR A 32 -25.67 12.48 17.26
CA TYR A 32 -25.10 11.19 16.89
C TYR A 32 -24.93 11.03 15.38
N GLU A 33 -25.86 11.54 14.56
CA GLU A 33 -25.74 11.47 13.10
C GLU A 33 -24.58 12.32 12.58
N GLN A 34 -24.32 13.48 13.19
CA GLN A 34 -23.15 14.29 12.85
C GLN A 34 -21.86 13.54 13.18
N GLU A 35 -21.71 13.06 14.42
CA GLU A 35 -20.51 12.31 14.84
C GLU A 35 -20.32 11.04 13.99
N PHE A 36 -21.41 10.32 13.72
CA PHE A 36 -21.38 9.11 12.90
C PHE A 36 -20.87 9.41 11.50
N LYS A 37 -21.35 10.48 10.87
CA LYS A 37 -20.91 10.87 9.52
C LYS A 37 -19.40 11.14 9.48
N GLU A 38 -18.88 11.89 10.45
CA GLU A 38 -17.44 12.20 10.54
C GLU A 38 -16.60 10.92 10.71
N LEU A 39 -17.05 10.00 11.59
CA LEU A 39 -16.36 8.73 11.79
C LEU A 39 -16.49 7.80 10.59
N ASP A 40 -17.63 7.80 9.90
CA ASP A 40 -17.88 6.98 8.71
C ASP A 40 -16.99 7.40 7.54
N GLU A 41 -16.86 8.71 7.29
CA GLU A 41 -15.92 9.26 6.31
C GLU A 41 -14.47 8.89 6.66
N LYS A 42 -14.11 8.96 7.94
CA LYS A 42 -12.76 8.58 8.40
C LYS A 42 -12.49 7.08 8.24
N VAL A 43 -13.43 6.21 8.60
CA VAL A 43 -13.31 4.75 8.43
C VAL A 43 -13.18 4.40 6.95
N LYS A 44 -14.02 4.97 6.08
CA LYS A 44 -13.94 4.78 4.63
C LYS A 44 -12.58 5.20 4.07
N SER A 45 -12.09 6.39 4.45
CA SER A 45 -10.78 6.85 4.00
C SER A 45 -9.64 5.93 4.46
N LEU A 46 -9.69 5.42 5.70
CA LEU A 46 -8.69 4.47 6.19
C LEU A 46 -8.77 3.13 5.43
N ASP A 47 -9.97 2.61 5.18
CA ASP A 47 -10.16 1.38 4.40
C ASP A 47 -9.61 1.49 2.98
N GLU A 48 -9.88 2.60 2.29
CA GLU A 48 -9.33 2.89 0.96
C GLU A 48 -7.80 2.97 0.97
N LYS A 49 -7.22 3.69 1.95
CA LYS A 49 -5.77 3.81 2.08
C LYS A 49 -5.11 2.47 2.37
N ILE A 50 -5.69 1.66 3.26
CA ILE A 50 -5.21 0.30 3.56
C ILE A 50 -5.27 -0.58 2.32
N ALA A 51 -6.38 -0.54 1.56
CA ALA A 51 -6.51 -1.31 0.34
C ALA A 51 -5.49 -0.90 -0.73
N ALA A 52 -5.31 0.40 -0.94
CA ALA A 52 -4.31 0.93 -1.86
C ALA A 52 -2.88 0.54 -1.45
N ALA A 53 -2.55 0.63 -0.16
CA ALA A 53 -1.25 0.24 0.37
C ALA A 53 -0.99 -1.27 0.20
N LYS A 54 -2.00 -2.12 0.44
CA LYS A 54 -1.90 -3.57 0.18
C LYS A 54 -1.63 -3.87 -1.30
N SER A 55 -2.36 -3.21 -2.21
CA SER A 55 -2.13 -3.37 -3.65
C SER A 55 -0.73 -2.91 -4.05
N LYS A 56 -0.25 -1.79 -3.49
CA LYS A 56 1.12 -1.32 -3.71
C LYS A 56 2.17 -2.30 -3.19
N LYS A 57 1.94 -2.90 -2.02
CA LYS A 57 2.82 -3.93 -1.44
C LYS A 57 2.94 -5.13 -2.37
N GLU A 58 1.82 -5.64 -2.85
CA GLU A 58 1.79 -6.77 -3.79
C GLU A 58 2.58 -6.43 -5.06
N PHE A 59 2.35 -5.25 -5.64
CA PHE A 59 3.09 -4.78 -6.80
C PHE A 59 4.60 -4.72 -6.56
N VAL A 60 5.06 -4.23 -5.40
CA VAL A 60 6.49 -4.16 -5.06
C VAL A 60 7.09 -5.56 -4.96
N ILE A 61 6.39 -6.51 -4.35
CA ILE A 61 6.84 -7.90 -4.22
C ILE A 61 6.94 -8.54 -5.59
N GLU A 62 5.89 -8.48 -6.40
CA GLU A 62 5.87 -9.02 -7.76
C GLU A 62 6.98 -8.39 -8.63
N ARG A 63 7.10 -7.06 -8.59
CA ARG A 63 8.13 -6.35 -9.35
C ARG A 63 9.54 -6.77 -8.92
N SER A 64 9.76 -7.00 -7.63
CA SER A 64 11.03 -7.50 -7.10
C SER A 64 11.38 -8.89 -7.63
N GLU A 65 10.40 -9.79 -7.69
CA GLU A 65 10.60 -11.13 -8.25
C GLU A 65 10.89 -11.08 -9.76
N ILE A 66 10.12 -10.30 -10.52
CA ILE A 66 10.33 -10.10 -11.94
C ILE A 66 11.74 -9.56 -12.22
N LEU A 67 12.21 -8.58 -11.44
CA LEU A 67 13.54 -8.00 -11.63
C LEU A 67 14.67 -9.00 -11.31
N LYS A 68 14.51 -9.82 -10.26
CA LYS A 68 15.46 -10.90 -9.93
C LYS A 68 15.54 -11.92 -11.05
N GLU A 69 14.40 -12.37 -11.57
CA GLU A 69 14.35 -13.32 -12.67
C GLU A 69 14.92 -12.72 -13.97
N LYS A 70 14.50 -11.50 -14.34
CA LYS A 70 15.00 -10.78 -15.50
C LYS A 70 16.53 -10.69 -15.47
N ARG A 71 17.10 -10.26 -14.33
CA ARG A 71 18.56 -10.20 -14.14
C ARG A 71 19.22 -11.56 -14.37
N GLN A 72 18.66 -12.62 -13.80
CA GLN A 72 19.19 -13.98 -13.93
C GLN A 72 19.14 -14.50 -15.39
N GLN A 73 18.04 -14.26 -16.10
CA GLN A 73 17.88 -14.65 -17.49
C GLN A 73 18.82 -13.88 -18.42
N ILE A 74 18.96 -12.56 -18.24
CA ILE A 74 19.84 -11.73 -19.06
C ILE A 74 21.31 -12.13 -18.85
N TYR A 75 21.73 -12.37 -17.61
CA TYR A 75 23.07 -12.89 -17.33
C TYR A 75 23.31 -14.27 -17.95
N TYR A 76 22.32 -15.16 -17.94
CA TYR A 76 22.46 -16.45 -18.61
C TYR A 76 22.66 -16.29 -20.12
N GLN A 77 21.86 -15.44 -20.77
CA GLN A 77 21.99 -15.17 -22.21
C GLN A 77 23.34 -14.53 -22.55
N ALA A 78 23.80 -13.57 -21.74
CA ALA A 78 25.11 -12.96 -21.90
C ALA A 78 26.25 -13.97 -21.70
N GLU A 79 26.10 -14.92 -20.78
CA GLU A 79 27.09 -15.98 -20.55
C GLU A 79 27.22 -16.92 -21.75
N GLN A 80 26.09 -17.32 -22.37
CA GLN A 80 26.13 -18.17 -23.55
C GLN A 80 26.78 -17.47 -24.73
N LEU A 81 26.36 -16.23 -25.03
CA LEU A 81 26.98 -15.43 -26.08
C LEU A 81 28.48 -15.25 -25.83
N LEU A 82 28.89 -15.04 -24.59
CA LEU A 82 30.29 -14.91 -24.23
C LEU A 82 31.06 -16.22 -24.45
N LYS A 83 30.50 -17.37 -24.08
CA LYS A 83 31.12 -18.68 -24.31
C LYS A 83 31.30 -18.97 -25.80
N ASP A 84 30.29 -18.66 -26.61
CA ASP A 84 30.33 -18.86 -28.05
C ASP A 84 31.41 -17.95 -28.67
N THR A 85 31.39 -16.65 -28.35
CA THR A 85 32.38 -15.67 -28.84
C THR A 85 33.82 -16.05 -28.46
N LEU A 86 34.04 -16.57 -27.25
CA LEU A 86 35.37 -16.99 -26.80
C LEU A 86 35.81 -18.34 -27.41
N SER A 87 34.86 -19.19 -27.81
CA SER A 87 35.14 -20.44 -28.51
C SER A 87 35.57 -20.18 -29.96
N ASP A 88 34.91 -19.22 -30.61
CA ASP A 88 35.17 -18.80 -31.99
C ASP A 88 36.45 -17.98 -32.15
N THR A 89 37.15 -17.68 -31.04
CA THR A 89 38.43 -16.95 -31.01
C THR A 89 39.56 -17.82 -30.45
N PRO A 90 39.94 -18.94 -31.10
CA PRO A 90 40.90 -19.91 -30.55
C PRO A 90 42.30 -19.31 -30.30
N ASP A 91 42.73 -18.34 -31.11
CA ASP A 91 44.05 -17.69 -31.03
C ASP A 91 44.14 -16.62 -29.93
N LEU A 92 43.04 -16.33 -29.24
CA LEU A 92 43.02 -15.34 -28.18
C LEU A 92 43.77 -15.85 -26.94
N ASP A 93 44.58 -14.96 -26.34
CA ASP A 93 45.35 -15.23 -25.13
C ASP A 93 44.49 -15.88 -24.02
N LYS A 94 44.96 -17.05 -23.53
CA LYS A 94 44.28 -17.82 -22.48
C LYS A 94 44.13 -17.01 -21.19
N LYS A 95 45.08 -16.14 -20.87
CA LYS A 95 44.99 -15.28 -19.68
C LYS A 95 43.86 -14.27 -19.84
N LEU A 96 43.79 -13.58 -20.98
CA LEU A 96 42.68 -12.67 -21.29
C LEU A 96 41.31 -13.37 -21.27
N LYS A 97 41.17 -14.58 -21.85
CA LYS A 97 39.93 -15.38 -21.77
C LYS A 97 39.50 -15.62 -20.33
N SER A 98 40.45 -16.04 -19.48
CA SER A 98 40.21 -16.30 -18.07
C SER A 98 39.79 -15.05 -17.30
N GLU A 99 40.44 -13.90 -17.58
CA GLU A 99 40.10 -12.62 -16.96
C GLU A 99 38.70 -12.14 -17.34
N ILE A 100 38.31 -12.27 -18.61
CA ILE A 100 36.96 -11.94 -19.09
C ILE A 100 35.92 -12.78 -18.35
N TYR A 101 36.09 -14.11 -18.32
CA TYR A 101 35.14 -15.00 -17.67
C TYR A 101 35.07 -14.79 -16.14
N THR A 102 36.21 -14.50 -15.52
CA THR A 102 36.29 -14.21 -14.08
C THR A 102 35.53 -12.93 -13.73
N ASN A 103 35.71 -11.84 -14.48
CA ASN A 103 35.01 -10.59 -14.21
C ASN A 103 33.52 -10.68 -14.54
N PHE A 104 33.14 -11.43 -15.58
CA PHE A 104 31.73 -11.74 -15.85
C PHE A 104 31.06 -12.50 -14.69
N LYS A 105 31.74 -13.52 -14.14
CA LYS A 105 31.23 -14.23 -12.96
C LYS A 105 31.14 -13.32 -11.73
N LYS A 106 32.11 -12.43 -11.54
CA LYS A 106 32.07 -11.44 -10.45
C LYS A 106 30.86 -10.53 -10.60
N SER A 107 30.62 -9.93 -11.77
CA SER A 107 29.46 -9.04 -11.97
C SER A 107 28.13 -9.76 -11.72
N ARG A 108 27.98 -10.99 -12.25
CA ARG A 108 26.77 -11.80 -12.04
C ARG A 108 26.52 -12.11 -10.56
N ASN A 109 27.56 -12.44 -9.81
CA ASN A 109 27.45 -12.90 -8.43
C ASN A 109 27.50 -11.75 -7.39
N SER A 110 27.79 -10.53 -7.83
CA SER A 110 27.77 -9.35 -6.97
C SER A 110 26.39 -9.14 -6.37
N LYS A 111 26.36 -8.88 -5.05
CA LYS A 111 25.14 -8.54 -4.29
C LYS A 111 24.94 -7.02 -4.18
N LYS A 112 26.02 -6.27 -4.33
CA LYS A 112 26.01 -4.80 -4.28
C LYS A 112 26.20 -4.26 -5.69
N ILE A 113 25.44 -3.21 -5.98
CA ILE A 113 25.48 -2.58 -7.28
C ILE A 113 26.84 -1.96 -7.60
N GLU A 114 27.55 -1.42 -6.60
CA GLU A 114 28.86 -0.82 -6.78
C GLU A 114 29.91 -1.87 -7.18
N ASP A 115 29.83 -3.06 -6.56
CA ASP A 115 30.71 -4.18 -6.88
C ASP A 115 30.38 -4.78 -8.24
N GLU A 116 29.09 -4.84 -8.60
CA GLU A 116 28.63 -5.25 -9.94
C GLU A 116 29.15 -4.30 -11.02
N GLN A 117 28.93 -3.00 -10.86
CA GLN A 117 29.38 -1.98 -11.82
C GLN A 117 30.90 -2.02 -12.01
N ARG A 118 31.68 -2.09 -10.93
CA ARG A 118 33.14 -2.20 -11.01
C ARG A 118 33.59 -3.44 -11.79
N ALA A 119 32.94 -4.58 -11.56
CA ALA A 119 33.24 -5.81 -12.30
C ALA A 119 32.88 -5.70 -13.78
N VAL A 120 31.79 -5.00 -14.11
CA VAL A 120 31.37 -4.72 -15.49
C VAL A 120 32.34 -3.77 -16.20
N ASP A 121 32.81 -2.73 -15.54
CA ASP A 121 33.77 -1.78 -16.14
C ASP A 121 35.09 -2.51 -16.52
N ILE A 122 35.58 -3.39 -15.63
CA ILE A 122 36.76 -4.22 -15.90
C ILE A 122 36.47 -5.22 -17.03
N LEU A 123 35.29 -5.85 -17.02
CA LEU A 123 34.85 -6.77 -18.07
C LEU A 123 34.85 -6.08 -19.44
N PHE A 124 34.27 -4.88 -19.54
CA PHE A 124 34.18 -4.14 -20.80
C PHE A 124 35.56 -3.71 -21.30
N GLY A 125 36.44 -3.25 -20.41
CA GLY A 125 37.83 -2.94 -20.77
C GLY A 125 38.62 -4.17 -21.27
N ASN A 126 38.28 -5.37 -20.80
CA ASN A 126 38.90 -6.60 -21.30
C ASN A 126 38.27 -7.08 -22.63
N ILE A 127 36.95 -6.91 -22.79
CA ILE A 127 36.24 -7.21 -24.04
C ILE A 127 36.72 -6.30 -25.19
N GLU A 128 37.12 -5.06 -24.90
CA GLU A 128 37.67 -4.14 -25.91
C GLU A 128 39.03 -4.56 -26.46
N LYS A 129 39.76 -5.42 -25.74
CA LYS A 129 41.02 -5.99 -26.21
C LYS A 129 40.82 -7.14 -27.20
N LEU A 130 39.57 -7.56 -27.44
CA LEU A 130 39.25 -8.58 -28.43
C LEU A 130 39.46 -8.04 -29.85
N PRO A 131 39.94 -8.87 -30.79
CA PRO A 131 40.13 -8.45 -32.18
C PRO A 131 38.79 -8.05 -32.80
N SER A 132 38.55 -6.74 -32.88
CA SER A 132 37.26 -6.13 -33.23
C SER A 132 37.06 -5.96 -34.74
N ASN A 133 38.06 -6.35 -35.55
CA ASN A 133 38.06 -6.16 -36.99
C ASN A 133 37.25 -7.22 -37.75
N ASP A 134 36.80 -8.28 -37.07
CA ASP A 134 35.90 -9.30 -37.61
C ASP A 134 34.45 -8.96 -37.24
N GLN A 135 33.61 -8.81 -38.26
CA GLN A 135 32.18 -8.51 -38.10
C GLN A 135 31.47 -9.62 -37.29
N ASN A 136 31.97 -10.86 -37.37
CA ASN A 136 31.46 -12.01 -36.61
C ASN A 136 31.69 -11.89 -35.10
N ILE A 137 32.67 -11.10 -34.66
CA ILE A 137 33.02 -10.91 -33.24
C ILE A 137 32.41 -9.62 -32.69
N SER A 138 32.40 -8.55 -33.51
CA SER A 138 31.92 -7.23 -33.08
C SER A 138 30.43 -7.21 -32.68
N SER A 139 29.58 -7.98 -33.37
CA SER A 139 28.14 -8.05 -33.11
C SER A 139 27.82 -8.78 -31.79
N PRO A 140 28.35 -10.00 -31.54
CA PRO A 140 28.22 -10.66 -30.24
C PRO A 140 28.75 -9.83 -29.06
N ILE A 141 29.92 -9.18 -29.21
CA ILE A 141 30.48 -8.28 -28.18
C ILE A 141 29.49 -7.17 -27.82
N THR A 142 28.91 -6.51 -28.82
CA THR A 142 27.93 -5.43 -28.61
C THR A 142 26.69 -5.96 -27.88
N SER A 143 26.21 -7.14 -28.26
CA SER A 143 25.07 -7.81 -27.62
C SER A 143 25.37 -8.18 -26.15
N ILE A 144 26.56 -8.70 -25.86
CA ILE A 144 27.01 -9.00 -24.49
C ILE A 144 27.03 -7.71 -23.64
N LYS A 145 27.66 -6.63 -24.15
CA LYS A 145 27.70 -5.34 -23.44
C LYS A 145 26.29 -4.84 -23.13
N LYS A 146 25.40 -4.86 -24.13
CA LYS A 146 23.99 -4.44 -23.97
C LYS A 146 23.28 -5.26 -22.88
N LYS A 147 23.38 -6.59 -22.92
CA LYS A 147 22.74 -7.47 -21.92
C LYS A 147 23.30 -7.24 -20.52
N VAL A 148 24.61 -7.13 -20.37
CA VAL A 148 25.22 -6.84 -19.06
C VAL A 148 24.76 -5.48 -18.52
N GLN A 149 24.59 -4.48 -19.39
CA GLN A 149 24.03 -3.18 -19.01
C GLN A 149 22.56 -3.26 -18.60
N GLU A 150 21.73 -4.00 -19.35
CA GLU A 150 20.32 -4.26 -19.00
C GLU A 150 20.19 -4.98 -17.65
N SER A 151 21.12 -5.88 -17.33
CA SER A 151 21.20 -6.52 -16.00
C SER A 151 21.49 -5.51 -14.89
N ILE A 152 22.44 -4.57 -15.11
CA ILE A 152 22.72 -3.49 -14.15
C ILE A 152 21.49 -2.61 -13.93
N GLU A 153 20.78 -2.26 -15.00
CA GLU A 153 19.55 -1.47 -14.90
C GLU A 153 18.48 -2.20 -14.09
N ALA A 154 18.33 -3.51 -14.27
CA ALA A 154 17.45 -4.33 -13.45
C ALA A 154 17.91 -4.35 -11.98
N THR A 155 19.22 -4.44 -11.68
CA THR A 155 19.74 -4.32 -10.31
C THR A 155 19.45 -2.94 -9.72
N LYS A 156 19.65 -1.85 -10.47
CA LYS A 156 19.37 -0.47 -10.02
C LYS A 156 17.92 -0.32 -9.60
N GLU A 157 17.03 -0.77 -10.47
CA GLU A 157 15.60 -0.72 -10.19
C GLU A 157 15.25 -1.57 -8.97
N PHE A 158 15.77 -2.79 -8.88
CA PHE A 158 15.56 -3.68 -7.74
C PHE A 158 16.01 -3.03 -6.43
N SER A 159 17.25 -2.50 -6.38
CA SER A 159 17.77 -1.82 -5.19
C SER A 159 16.98 -0.57 -4.79
N SER A 160 16.26 0.06 -5.72
CA SER A 160 15.40 1.21 -5.42
C SER A 160 14.07 0.82 -4.75
N ILE A 161 13.63 -0.42 -4.91
CA ILE A 161 12.36 -0.93 -4.36
C ILE A 161 12.56 -1.97 -3.24
N ASP A 162 13.75 -2.56 -3.14
CA ASP A 162 14.09 -3.58 -2.15
C ASP A 162 13.89 -3.05 -0.73
N GLY A 163 13.14 -3.79 0.08
CA GLY A 163 12.83 -3.45 1.46
C GLY A 163 11.73 -2.38 1.62
N THR A 164 11.23 -1.78 0.56
CA THR A 164 10.13 -0.79 0.65
C THR A 164 8.81 -1.43 1.10
N GLU A 165 8.64 -2.74 0.86
CA GLU A 165 7.51 -3.54 1.32
C GLU A 165 7.37 -3.54 2.85
N PHE A 166 8.49 -3.49 3.60
CA PHE A 166 8.45 -3.44 5.07
C PHE A 166 7.93 -2.10 5.58
N SER A 167 8.28 -1.00 4.89
CA SER A 167 7.73 0.31 5.23
C SER A 167 6.23 0.35 4.95
N ILE A 168 5.80 -0.18 3.80
CA ILE A 168 4.37 -0.25 3.44
C ILE A 168 3.60 -1.11 4.46
N GLU A 169 4.16 -2.24 4.88
CA GLU A 169 3.54 -3.11 5.90
C GLU A 169 3.36 -2.38 7.23
N LYS A 170 4.38 -1.63 7.66
CA LYS A 170 4.32 -0.82 8.87
C LYS A 170 3.22 0.25 8.77
N ASP A 171 3.12 0.92 7.63
CA ASP A 171 2.09 1.94 7.40
C ASP A 171 0.69 1.32 7.41
N ILE A 172 0.51 0.14 6.81
CA ILE A 172 -0.74 -0.64 6.87
C ILE A 172 -1.11 -0.93 8.33
N ALA A 173 -0.16 -1.40 9.13
CA ALA A 173 -0.41 -1.72 10.54
C ALA A 173 -0.84 -0.48 11.35
N ILE A 174 -0.18 0.67 11.13
CA ILE A 174 -0.53 1.93 11.79
C ILE A 174 -1.95 2.37 11.41
N MET A 175 -2.28 2.35 10.12
CA MET A 175 -3.62 2.73 9.64
C MET A 175 -4.71 1.77 10.15
N ALA A 176 -4.42 0.47 10.19
CA ALA A 176 -5.33 -0.54 10.73
C ALA A 176 -5.56 -0.32 12.24
N GLU A 177 -4.52 -0.02 13.00
CA GLU A 177 -4.64 0.29 14.43
C GLU A 177 -5.49 1.56 14.65
N GLU A 178 -5.30 2.60 13.84
CA GLU A 178 -6.13 3.81 13.91
C GLU A 178 -7.60 3.49 13.60
N ARG A 179 -7.85 2.69 12.56
CA ARG A 179 -9.19 2.25 12.20
C ARG A 179 -9.85 1.48 13.34
N ASP A 180 -9.13 0.56 13.96
CA ASP A 180 -9.64 -0.29 15.04
C ASP A 180 -9.93 0.49 16.32
N LYS A 181 -9.30 1.65 16.54
CA LYS A 181 -9.64 2.57 17.63
C LYS A 181 -10.99 3.27 17.40
N ILE A 182 -11.34 3.55 16.14
CA ILE A 182 -12.55 4.31 15.78
C ILE A 182 -13.77 3.39 15.62
N LEU A 183 -13.55 2.18 15.09
CA LEU A 183 -14.60 1.25 14.71
C LEU A 183 -15.60 0.91 15.84
N PRO A 184 -15.20 0.76 17.13
CA PRO A 184 -16.15 0.52 18.21
C PRO A 184 -17.15 1.67 18.39
N ARG A 185 -16.70 2.92 18.32
CA ARG A 185 -17.56 4.10 18.46
C ARG A 185 -18.48 4.25 17.25
N HIS A 186 -17.94 4.06 16.05
CA HIS A 186 -18.72 4.04 14.80
C HIS A 186 -19.87 3.03 14.86
N LYS A 187 -19.58 1.77 15.22
CA LYS A 187 -20.60 0.72 15.38
C LYS A 187 -21.60 0.99 16.50
N TRP A 188 -21.17 1.62 17.58
CA TRP A 188 -22.06 2.00 18.68
C TRP A 188 -23.04 3.09 18.23
N LEU A 189 -22.55 4.11 17.53
CA LEU A 189 -23.37 5.19 17.00
C LEU A 189 -24.40 4.69 16.00
N ASP A 190 -24.01 3.81 15.07
CA ASP A 190 -24.92 3.20 14.09
C ASP A 190 -26.15 2.56 14.76
N LYS A 191 -25.90 1.67 15.74
CA LYS A 191 -26.96 1.03 16.53
C LYS A 191 -27.76 2.04 17.37
N ARG A 192 -27.10 3.07 17.90
CA ARG A 192 -27.72 4.04 18.79
C ARG A 192 -28.65 4.98 18.04
N ILE A 193 -28.25 5.40 16.84
CA ILE A 193 -29.07 6.17 15.90
C ILE A 193 -30.31 5.36 15.56
N GLU A 194 -30.16 4.09 15.18
CA GLU A 194 -31.31 3.24 14.84
C GLU A 194 -32.29 3.11 16.01
N SER A 195 -31.78 2.82 17.21
CA SER A 195 -32.61 2.76 18.43
C SER A 195 -33.35 4.08 18.71
N HIS A 196 -32.73 5.23 18.46
CA HIS A 196 -33.39 6.53 18.63
C HIS A 196 -34.42 6.82 17.54
N ARG A 197 -34.20 6.37 16.30
CA ARG A 197 -35.20 6.46 15.21
C ARG A 197 -36.43 5.63 15.52
N GLU A 198 -36.25 4.41 16.00
CA GLU A 198 -37.34 3.53 16.45
C GLU A 198 -38.13 4.17 17.59
N ALA A 199 -37.44 4.66 18.63
CA ALA A 199 -38.08 5.32 19.76
C ALA A 199 -38.84 6.59 19.34
N LEU A 200 -38.26 7.41 18.46
CA LEU A 200 -38.91 8.61 17.93
C LEU A 200 -40.18 8.24 17.15
N SER A 201 -40.15 7.19 16.34
CA SER A 201 -41.32 6.69 15.61
C SER A 201 -42.44 6.26 16.56
N TYR A 202 -42.09 5.52 17.63
CA TYR A 202 -43.03 5.14 18.68
C TYR A 202 -43.67 6.36 19.33
N TRP A 203 -42.87 7.32 19.81
CA TRP A 203 -43.40 8.50 20.52
C TRP A 203 -44.23 9.42 19.63
N LYS A 204 -43.85 9.59 18.36
CA LYS A 204 -44.69 10.30 17.39
C LYS A 204 -46.05 9.62 17.19
N THR A 205 -46.07 8.29 17.14
CA THR A 205 -47.31 7.52 17.06
C THR A 205 -48.17 7.71 18.31
N GLN A 206 -47.56 7.67 19.50
CA GLN A 206 -48.28 7.93 20.76
C GLN A 206 -48.83 9.35 20.83
N ASN A 207 -48.09 10.36 20.35
CA ASN A 207 -48.54 11.75 20.32
C ASN A 207 -49.79 11.90 19.44
N ASN A 208 -49.73 11.35 18.22
CA ASN A 208 -50.86 11.38 17.29
C ASN A 208 -52.11 10.69 17.86
N ASN A 209 -51.93 9.55 18.54
CA ASN A 209 -53.02 8.83 19.19
C ASN A 209 -53.62 9.63 20.35
N TYR A 210 -52.79 10.32 21.14
CA TYR A 210 -53.26 11.18 22.22
C TYR A 210 -54.04 12.39 21.70
N GLU A 211 -53.51 13.08 20.69
CA GLU A 211 -54.19 14.19 20.00
C GLU A 211 -55.53 13.76 19.40
N THR A 212 -55.59 12.58 18.77
CA THR A 212 -56.84 12.05 18.18
C THR A 212 -57.89 11.75 19.25
N ASN A 213 -57.49 11.25 20.42
CA ASN A 213 -58.39 10.93 21.53
C ASN A 213 -58.87 12.17 22.32
N LEU A 214 -58.20 13.32 22.19
CA LEU A 214 -58.64 14.60 22.79
C LEU A 214 -59.67 15.35 21.94
N VAL A 215 -59.83 15.01 20.66
CA VAL A 215 -60.73 15.67 19.70
C VAL A 215 -62.11 14.99 19.61
N VAL A 216 -62.31 13.87 20.32
CA VAL A 216 -63.56 13.10 20.37
C VAL A 216 -64.40 13.42 21.60
#